data_AF-A0A7D3XDV0-F1
#
_entry.id   AF-A0A7D3XDV0-F1
#
_cell.length_a   1.000
_cell.length_b   1.000
_cell.length_c   1.000
_cell.angle_alpha   90.00
_cell.angle_beta   90.00
_cell.angle_gamma   90.00
#
_symmetry.space_group_name_H-M   'P 1'
#
loop_
_entity.id
_entity.type
_entity.pdbx_description
1 polymer ?
#
loop_
_entity_poly.entity_id
_entity_poly.type
_entity_poly.pdbx_seq_one_letter_code
_entity_poly.pdbx_strand_id
1 'polypeptide(L)'
;MIRGPQNIPFAQSSTSEQVPPPYHFPGVTVNAFVWPVDIARVQAYCDQTFNLGTEEERGFTYRPAPMWPYATLLFLDYPVMLSSNPLPQDVGGLPYSDRGIISQTEVFIALPVIRYGTNVRTLITQSTLEWALPFIVVGNPMSSVCGREMLGLGKLLADIETGEGWYPDSFTGTIKLPGWPSLEPNVQMENMEFVSVKTNPVLPTFRTTGSPQASMATLFESREASVAIEEIANISNFINDASLGMIPTNMRTVGLKQYRDAVDVERAIYQSIVTCRARYSNLEQFKIYDETDVHIEFNDTGSFNEILQVFLEVGDTPSNQPFTVKPTAGYRFMADIDFDEMHVIHSFAIDRDNDLPPIPSQSDLTARWARPIKGFFGPMTHPARNPDLEEW
;
A
#
# COMPACT_ATOMS: atom_id res chain seq x y z
N MET A 1 8.88 -10.23 -37.97
CA MET A 1 8.32 -9.04 -37.31
C MET A 1 7.25 -9.54 -36.34
N ILE A 2 7.60 -9.77 -35.08
CA ILE A 2 6.64 -10.22 -34.07
C ILE A 2 5.77 -9.00 -33.77
N ARG A 3 4.50 -9.05 -34.15
CA ARG A 3 3.53 -8.04 -33.72
C ARG A 3 3.55 -8.07 -32.20
N GLY A 4 3.88 -6.95 -31.56
CA GLY A 4 3.73 -6.82 -30.11
C GLY A 4 2.30 -7.22 -29.69
N PRO A 5 2.08 -7.59 -28.43
CA PRO A 5 0.75 -7.97 -27.96
C PRO A 5 -0.24 -6.88 -28.38
N GLN A 6 -1.31 -7.28 -29.08
CA GLN A 6 -2.38 -6.36 -29.41
C GLN A 6 -2.91 -5.81 -28.09
N ASN A 7 -2.94 -4.48 -27.94
CA ASN A 7 -3.56 -3.85 -26.79
C ASN A 7 -5.03 -4.27 -26.78
N ILE A 8 -5.40 -5.16 -25.86
CA ILE A 8 -6.80 -5.46 -25.57
C ILE A 8 -7.32 -4.27 -24.76
N PRO A 9 -8.28 -3.49 -25.29
CA PRO A 9 -8.79 -2.32 -24.57
C PRO A 9 -9.52 -2.76 -23.29
N PHE A 10 -9.41 -1.95 -22.24
CA PHE A 10 -10.23 -2.13 -21.04
C PHE A 10 -11.69 -1.83 -21.37
N ALA A 11 -12.58 -2.78 -21.10
CA ALA A 11 -14.01 -2.60 -21.28
C ALA A 11 -14.63 -1.99 -20.00
N GLN A 12 -14.87 -0.68 -20.02
CA GLN A 12 -15.57 0.00 -18.92
C GLN A 12 -17.06 -0.38 -18.92
N SER A 13 -17.56 -0.97 -17.83
CA SER A 13 -19.01 -1.13 -17.64
C SER A 13 -19.68 0.24 -17.46
N SER A 14 -20.89 0.40 -17.98
CA SER A 14 -21.72 1.58 -17.71
C SER A 14 -22.10 1.73 -16.23
N THR A 15 -22.00 0.65 -15.45
CA THR A 15 -22.18 0.64 -13.99
C THR A 15 -20.86 0.74 -13.23
N SER A 16 -19.72 0.79 -13.93
CA SER A 16 -18.43 0.91 -13.27
C SER A 16 -18.15 2.37 -12.98
N GLU A 17 -18.25 2.71 -11.70
CA GLU A 17 -17.86 4.02 -11.14
C GLU A 17 -16.34 4.09 -10.89
N GLN A 18 -15.57 3.13 -11.41
CA GLN A 18 -14.11 3.12 -11.25
C GLN A 18 -13.52 4.36 -11.92
N VAL A 19 -12.78 5.13 -11.14
CA VAL A 19 -12.01 6.26 -11.63
C VAL A 19 -10.54 5.82 -11.63
N PRO A 20 -9.82 5.86 -12.76
CA PRO A 20 -8.45 5.40 -12.79
C PRO A 20 -7.49 6.42 -12.15
N PRO A 21 -6.32 5.96 -11.73
CA PRO A 21 -5.24 6.83 -11.29
C PRO A 21 -4.68 7.72 -12.42
N PRO A 22 -3.85 8.73 -12.10
CA PRO A 22 -3.41 9.16 -10.76
C PRO A 22 -4.53 9.73 -9.90
N TYR A 23 -4.35 9.69 -8.58
CA TYR A 23 -5.30 10.26 -7.62
C TYR A 23 -4.67 11.41 -6.85
N HIS A 24 -5.48 12.41 -6.52
CA HIS A 24 -5.14 13.49 -5.61
C HIS A 24 -6.13 13.51 -4.45
N PHE A 25 -5.60 13.56 -3.24
CA PHE A 25 -6.34 13.53 -2.00
C PHE A 25 -5.96 14.73 -1.13
N PRO A 26 -6.69 15.85 -1.22
CA PRO A 26 -6.39 17.01 -0.40
C PRO A 26 -6.91 16.84 1.04
N GLY A 27 -6.17 17.36 2.02
CA GLY A 27 -6.60 17.49 3.41
C GLY A 27 -6.86 16.16 4.14
N VAL A 28 -6.09 15.12 3.82
CA VAL A 28 -6.19 13.81 4.47
C VAL A 28 -5.77 13.93 5.92
N THR A 29 -6.61 13.46 6.84
CA THR A 29 -6.21 13.31 8.24
C THR A 29 -5.62 11.93 8.46
N VAL A 30 -4.44 11.85 9.07
CA VAL A 30 -3.74 10.60 9.34
C VAL A 30 -3.52 10.47 10.85
N ASN A 31 -3.91 9.34 11.42
CA ASN A 31 -3.49 8.89 12.75
C ASN A 31 -2.65 7.63 12.60
N ALA A 32 -1.42 7.64 13.08
CA ALA A 32 -0.46 6.57 12.89
C ALA A 32 0.06 6.05 14.23
N PHE A 33 0.18 4.74 14.34
CA PHE A 33 0.67 4.05 15.53
C PHE A 33 1.73 3.04 15.12
N VAL A 34 2.89 3.06 15.78
CA VAL A 34 4.07 2.30 15.39
C VAL A 34 4.45 1.34 16.50
N TRP A 35 4.72 0.07 16.19
CA TRP A 35 5.22 -0.92 17.16
C TRP A 35 6.27 -1.85 16.52
N PRO A 36 7.16 -2.44 17.33
CA PRO A 36 8.15 -3.39 16.83
C PRO A 36 7.49 -4.64 16.25
N VAL A 37 8.08 -5.21 15.20
CA VAL A 37 7.60 -6.45 14.56
C VAL A 37 8.72 -7.49 14.49
N ASP A 38 8.35 -8.76 14.58
CA ASP A 38 9.25 -9.87 14.29
C ASP A 38 9.59 -9.93 12.79
N ILE A 39 10.82 -9.61 12.45
CA ILE A 39 11.33 -9.61 11.07
C ILE A 39 11.22 -10.98 10.39
N ALA A 40 11.22 -12.09 11.14
CA ALA A 40 11.06 -13.41 10.56
C ALA A 40 9.65 -13.62 10.01
N ARG A 41 8.63 -13.11 10.70
CA ARG A 41 7.23 -13.11 10.24
C ARG A 41 7.04 -12.24 9.00
N VAL A 42 7.67 -11.06 8.98
CA VAL A 42 7.67 -10.18 7.80
C VAL A 42 8.37 -10.84 6.61
N GLN A 43 9.50 -11.54 6.84
CA GLN A 43 10.16 -12.31 5.78
C GLN A 43 9.27 -13.44 5.26
N ALA A 44 8.60 -14.19 6.13
CA ALA A 44 7.67 -15.24 5.72
C ALA A 44 6.54 -14.68 4.85
N TYR A 45 5.99 -13.52 5.20
CA TYR A 45 5.01 -12.82 4.36
C TYR A 45 5.59 -12.40 3.00
N CYS A 46 6.82 -11.87 2.97
CA CYS A 46 7.50 -11.56 1.70
C CYS A 46 7.69 -12.81 0.84
N ASP A 47 8.02 -13.94 1.44
CA ASP A 47 8.24 -15.20 0.74
C ASP A 47 6.95 -15.77 0.15
N GLN A 48 5.85 -15.68 0.90
CA GLN A 48 4.52 -16.13 0.48
C GLN A 48 3.87 -15.20 -0.55
N THR A 49 4.23 -13.92 -0.57
CA THR A 49 3.50 -12.90 -1.37
C THR A 49 4.31 -12.35 -2.54
N PHE A 50 5.61 -12.10 -2.36
CA PHE A 50 6.42 -11.36 -3.33
C PHE A 50 7.60 -12.16 -3.90
N ASN A 51 8.13 -13.16 -3.18
CA ASN A 51 9.24 -14.00 -3.67
C ASN A 51 8.77 -15.28 -4.38
N LEU A 52 7.66 -15.21 -5.11
CA LEU A 52 7.05 -16.34 -5.81
C LEU A 52 7.87 -16.81 -7.03
N GLY A 53 8.09 -18.10 -7.22
CA GLY A 53 8.91 -18.66 -8.32
C GLY A 53 10.41 -18.67 -8.00
N THR A 54 11.28 -18.67 -9.01
CA THR A 54 12.75 -18.63 -8.78
C THR A 54 13.32 -17.21 -8.77
N GLU A 55 14.42 -17.02 -8.04
CA GLU A 55 15.14 -15.73 -7.97
C GLU A 55 15.71 -15.31 -9.34
N GLU A 56 16.11 -16.28 -10.17
CA GLU A 56 16.62 -16.05 -11.53
C GLU A 56 15.53 -15.46 -12.44
N GLU A 57 14.30 -15.97 -12.38
CA GLU A 57 13.17 -15.48 -13.19
C GLU A 57 12.74 -14.06 -12.80
N ARG A 58 12.73 -13.75 -11.51
CA ARG A 58 12.32 -12.42 -11.01
C ARG A 58 13.42 -11.36 -11.17
N GLY A 59 14.67 -11.74 -10.92
CA GLY A 59 15.81 -10.82 -10.87
C GLY A 59 15.92 -9.99 -9.59
N PHE A 60 15.04 -10.23 -8.60
CA PHE A 60 15.01 -9.57 -7.29
C PHE A 60 14.52 -10.51 -6.17
N THR A 61 14.76 -10.11 -4.93
CA THR A 61 14.21 -10.70 -3.70
C THR A 61 13.73 -9.60 -2.76
N TYR A 62 12.57 -9.79 -2.12
CA TYR A 62 12.06 -8.93 -1.06
C TYR A 62 12.51 -9.45 0.31
N ARG A 63 12.96 -8.52 1.15
CA ARG A 63 13.32 -8.78 2.55
C ARG A 63 12.78 -7.66 3.44
N PRO A 64 12.51 -7.90 4.74
CA PRO A 64 12.18 -6.83 5.66
C PRO A 64 13.33 -5.82 5.73
N ALA A 65 13.02 -4.54 5.97
CA ALA A 65 14.04 -3.52 6.21
C ALA A 65 14.59 -3.67 7.65
N PRO A 66 15.78 -4.26 7.87
CA PRO A 66 16.23 -4.59 9.23
C PRO A 66 16.56 -3.35 10.06
N MET A 67 16.85 -2.21 9.40
CA MET A 67 17.08 -0.92 10.07
C MET A 67 15.79 -0.26 10.59
N TRP A 68 14.62 -0.76 10.19
CA TRP A 68 13.31 -0.24 10.64
C TRP A 68 12.34 -1.39 10.89
N PRO A 69 12.54 -2.20 11.95
CA PRO A 69 11.75 -3.38 12.25
C PRO A 69 10.42 -3.00 12.94
N TYR A 70 9.66 -2.10 12.33
CA TYR A 70 8.41 -1.60 12.88
C TYR A 70 7.25 -1.76 11.90
N ALA A 71 6.10 -2.15 12.44
CA ALA A 71 4.82 -2.04 11.76
C ALA A 71 4.18 -0.69 12.08
N THR A 72 3.47 -0.11 11.11
CA THR A 72 2.70 1.12 11.31
C THR A 72 1.24 0.86 10.97
N LEU A 73 0.33 1.04 11.92
CA LEU A 73 -1.12 1.12 11.70
C LEU A 73 -1.48 2.56 11.39
N LEU A 74 -2.13 2.81 10.26
CA LEU A 74 -2.58 4.14 9.87
C LEU A 74 -4.09 4.15 9.70
N PHE A 75 -4.77 5.08 10.37
CA PHE A 75 -6.15 5.47 10.07
C PHE A 75 -6.13 6.75 9.25
N LEU A 76 -6.69 6.70 8.05
CA LEU A 76 -6.75 7.80 7.12
C LEU A 76 -8.21 8.17 6.85
N ASP A 77 -8.52 9.44 6.99
CA ASP A 77 -9.78 10.03 6.53
C ASP A 77 -9.48 10.90 5.31
N TYR A 78 -10.03 10.47 4.16
CA TYR A 78 -9.91 11.14 2.88
C TYR A 78 -11.21 11.90 2.61
N PRO A 79 -11.27 13.22 2.90
CA PRO A 79 -12.49 13.98 2.67
C PRO A 79 -12.81 14.09 1.18
N VAL A 80 -11.78 14.06 0.33
CA VAL A 80 -11.88 14.19 -1.13
C VAL A 80 -10.88 13.26 -1.81
N MET A 81 -11.37 12.50 -2.78
CA MET A 81 -10.58 11.78 -3.78
C MET A 81 -10.95 12.31 -5.17
N LEU A 82 -9.94 12.79 -5.89
CA LEU A 82 -10.03 13.23 -7.28
C LEU A 82 -9.16 12.34 -8.15
N SER A 83 -9.62 12.00 -9.36
CA SER A 83 -8.69 11.54 -10.38
C SER A 83 -8.05 12.73 -11.07
N SER A 84 -6.72 12.77 -11.02
CA SER A 84 -5.91 13.81 -11.63
C SER A 84 -5.44 13.43 -13.03
N ASN A 85 -6.00 12.37 -13.63
CA ASN A 85 -5.61 11.90 -14.95
C ASN A 85 -5.96 12.95 -16.03
N PRO A 86 -4.96 13.62 -16.64
CA PRO A 86 -5.20 14.83 -17.42
C PRO A 86 -5.53 14.58 -18.89
N LEU A 87 -5.70 13.33 -19.35
CA LEU A 87 -5.86 13.06 -20.80
C LEU A 87 -7.07 12.20 -21.20
N PRO A 88 -7.67 12.50 -22.37
CA PRO A 88 -9.02 12.07 -22.76
C PRO A 88 -8.99 11.04 -23.88
N GLN A 89 -9.66 9.87 -23.81
CA GLN A 89 -9.75 9.01 -25.00
C GLN A 89 -11.11 8.31 -25.20
N ASP A 90 -11.78 8.77 -26.26
CA ASP A 90 -12.49 7.98 -27.27
C ASP A 90 -13.86 7.36 -26.98
N VAL A 91 -14.58 7.81 -25.95
CA VAL A 91 -15.98 7.36 -25.73
C VAL A 91 -17.01 8.49 -25.58
N GLY A 92 -16.65 9.74 -25.92
CA GLY A 92 -17.58 10.88 -25.84
C GLY A 92 -18.11 11.20 -24.44
N GLY A 93 -17.46 10.68 -23.39
CA GLY A 93 -17.85 10.86 -21.99
C GLY A 93 -17.11 11.98 -21.27
N LEU A 94 -17.60 12.36 -20.08
CA LEU A 94 -16.95 13.34 -19.21
C LEU A 94 -15.54 12.88 -18.77
N PRO A 95 -14.54 13.77 -18.75
CA PRO A 95 -13.21 13.49 -18.18
C PRO A 95 -13.30 12.93 -16.76
N TYR A 96 -12.37 12.05 -16.38
CA TYR A 96 -12.40 11.41 -15.05
C TYR A 96 -12.31 12.42 -13.89
N SER A 97 -11.60 13.53 -14.08
CA SER A 97 -11.54 14.65 -13.13
C SER A 97 -12.90 15.31 -12.88
N ASP A 98 -13.83 15.19 -13.84
CA ASP A 98 -15.09 15.91 -13.84
C ASP A 98 -16.28 15.00 -13.46
N ARG A 99 -16.01 13.72 -13.11
CA ARG A 99 -17.05 12.75 -12.73
C ARG A 99 -17.51 12.86 -11.28
N GLY A 100 -16.91 13.76 -10.50
CA GLY A 100 -17.24 14.01 -9.11
C GLY A 100 -16.14 13.64 -8.14
N ILE A 101 -16.46 13.70 -6.86
CA ILE A 101 -15.56 13.39 -5.74
C ILE A 101 -16.12 12.23 -4.93
N ILE A 102 -15.20 11.47 -4.32
CA ILE A 102 -15.54 10.39 -3.38
C ILE A 102 -14.81 10.69 -2.08
N SER A 103 -15.48 10.50 -0.94
CA SER A 103 -14.84 10.44 0.37
C SER A 103 -14.67 8.99 0.80
N GLN A 104 -13.63 8.72 1.58
CA GLN A 104 -13.36 7.37 2.09
C GLN A 104 -12.60 7.44 3.41
N THR A 105 -12.83 6.44 4.24
CA THR A 105 -11.92 6.08 5.33
C THR A 105 -11.11 4.87 4.89
N GLU A 106 -9.84 4.82 5.29
CA GLU A 106 -8.93 3.71 5.01
C GLU A 106 -8.13 3.41 6.27
N VAL A 107 -7.91 2.13 6.53
CA VAL A 107 -6.99 1.71 7.57
C VAL A 107 -6.10 0.63 7.01
N PHE A 108 -4.79 0.76 7.22
CA PHE A 108 -3.84 -0.27 6.80
C PHE A 108 -2.69 -0.41 7.78
N ILE A 109 -2.05 -1.58 7.70
CA ILE A 109 -0.79 -1.85 8.37
C ILE A 109 0.29 -1.85 7.31
N ALA A 110 1.31 -1.02 7.50
CA ALA A 110 2.45 -0.90 6.59
C ALA A 110 3.70 -1.52 7.22
N LEU A 111 4.36 -2.39 6.45
CA LEU A 111 5.62 -3.04 6.82
C LEU A 111 6.71 -2.61 5.82
N PRO A 112 7.83 -2.02 6.28
CA PRO A 112 8.91 -1.62 5.38
C PRO A 112 9.66 -2.86 4.89
N VAL A 113 9.80 -2.95 3.57
CA VAL A 113 10.50 -4.03 2.88
C VAL A 113 11.46 -3.44 1.87
N ILE A 114 12.55 -4.14 1.59
CA ILE A 114 13.51 -3.76 0.57
C ILE A 114 13.44 -4.80 -0.52
N ARG A 115 13.16 -4.36 -1.74
CA ARG A 115 13.44 -5.14 -2.93
C ARG A 115 14.94 -5.06 -3.18
N TYR A 116 15.63 -6.18 -3.24
CA TYR A 116 17.05 -6.28 -3.57
C TYR A 116 17.22 -6.90 -4.94
N GLY A 117 17.95 -6.25 -5.84
CA GLY A 117 18.37 -6.88 -7.08
C GLY A 117 19.45 -7.94 -6.85
N THR A 118 19.40 -9.02 -7.63
CA THR A 118 20.18 -10.26 -7.39
C THR A 118 21.57 -10.28 -8.04
N ASN A 119 21.85 -9.36 -8.96
CA ASN A 119 23.15 -9.19 -9.60
C ASN A 119 23.60 -7.73 -9.53
N VAL A 120 24.86 -7.43 -9.82
CA VAL A 120 25.42 -6.07 -9.67
C VAL A 120 24.57 -5.00 -10.38
N ARG A 121 24.06 -5.31 -11.59
CA ARG A 121 23.22 -4.37 -12.34
C ARG A 121 21.88 -4.16 -11.65
N THR A 122 21.19 -5.23 -11.28
CA THR A 122 19.86 -5.14 -10.65
C THR A 122 19.97 -4.60 -9.22
N LEU A 123 21.01 -4.92 -8.48
CA LEU A 123 21.29 -4.38 -7.15
C LEU A 123 21.36 -2.85 -7.17
N ILE A 124 22.02 -2.26 -8.17
CA ILE A 124 22.13 -0.79 -8.30
C ILE A 124 20.85 -0.17 -8.85
N THR A 125 20.15 -0.85 -9.77
CA THR A 125 19.05 -0.23 -10.53
C THR A 125 17.65 -0.56 -10.03
N GLN A 126 17.51 -1.57 -9.16
CA GLN A 126 16.23 -2.12 -8.74
C GLN A 126 16.10 -2.20 -7.22
N SER A 127 17.18 -1.94 -6.46
CA SER A 127 17.06 -1.94 -5.01
C SER A 127 16.30 -0.71 -4.54
N THR A 128 15.21 -0.93 -3.82
CA THR A 128 14.34 0.16 -3.38
C THR A 128 13.60 -0.22 -2.11
N LEU A 129 13.43 0.77 -1.23
CA LEU A 129 12.58 0.68 -0.05
C LEU A 129 11.12 0.84 -0.49
N GLU A 130 10.32 -0.15 -0.14
CA GLU A 130 8.89 -0.24 -0.43
C GLU A 130 8.13 -0.59 0.86
N TRP A 131 6.79 -0.50 0.83
CA TRP A 131 5.92 -0.77 1.96
C TRP A 131 4.92 -1.84 1.56
N ALA A 132 5.05 -3.00 2.18
CA ALA A 132 4.12 -4.10 2.09
C ALA A 132 2.89 -3.82 2.96
N LEU A 133 1.70 -4.02 2.42
CA LEU A 133 0.43 -3.80 3.11
C LEU A 133 -0.30 -5.14 3.33
N PRO A 134 0.07 -5.94 4.35
CA PRO A 134 -0.59 -7.23 4.61
C PRO A 134 -2.05 -7.10 5.03
N PHE A 135 -2.42 -5.95 5.60
CA PHE A 135 -3.80 -5.63 5.98
C PHE A 135 -4.14 -4.24 5.47
N ILE A 136 -5.25 -4.13 4.76
CA ILE A 136 -5.84 -2.86 4.33
C ILE A 136 -7.35 -3.02 4.20
N VAL A 137 -8.08 -2.11 4.83
CA VAL A 137 -9.54 -2.01 4.78
C VAL A 137 -9.97 -0.60 4.41
N VAL A 138 -11.15 -0.48 3.81
CA VAL A 138 -11.74 0.80 3.44
C VAL A 138 -13.23 0.84 3.76
N GLY A 139 -13.75 2.02 4.05
CA GLY A 139 -15.18 2.26 4.25
C GLY A 139 -15.97 2.51 2.96
N ASN A 140 -15.28 2.55 1.81
CA ASN A 140 -15.88 2.81 0.50
C ASN A 140 -15.70 1.61 -0.45
N PRO A 141 -16.78 1.02 -1.00
CA PRO A 141 -16.69 -0.16 -1.87
C PRO A 141 -15.93 0.11 -3.16
N MET A 142 -16.03 1.32 -3.73
CA MET A 142 -15.30 1.69 -4.94
C MET A 142 -13.80 1.72 -4.69
N SER A 143 -13.37 2.19 -3.53
CA SER A 143 -11.96 2.14 -3.14
C SER A 143 -11.45 0.70 -2.99
N SER A 144 -12.27 -0.20 -2.44
CA SER A 144 -11.88 -1.61 -2.28
C SER A 144 -11.64 -2.24 -3.65
N VAL A 145 -12.58 -2.05 -4.59
CA VAL A 145 -12.47 -2.57 -5.96
C VAL A 145 -11.27 -1.96 -6.69
N CYS A 146 -11.15 -0.62 -6.71
CA CYS A 146 -10.04 0.06 -7.38
C CYS A 146 -8.67 -0.32 -6.78
N GLY A 147 -8.57 -0.43 -5.45
CA GLY A 147 -7.35 -0.84 -4.77
C GLY A 147 -6.90 -2.24 -5.17
N ARG A 148 -7.84 -3.19 -5.23
CA ARG A 148 -7.57 -4.57 -5.65
C ARG A 148 -7.23 -4.66 -7.13
N GLU A 149 -8.00 -4.00 -7.99
CA GLU A 149 -7.87 -4.16 -9.43
C GLU A 149 -6.74 -3.34 -10.04
N MET A 150 -6.45 -2.16 -9.52
CA MET A 150 -5.44 -1.26 -10.09
C MET A 150 -4.10 -1.35 -9.35
N LEU A 151 -4.13 -1.49 -8.02
CA LEU A 151 -2.93 -1.41 -7.18
C LEU A 151 -2.44 -2.78 -6.69
N GLY A 152 -3.22 -3.84 -6.86
CA GLY A 152 -2.89 -5.15 -6.29
C GLY A 152 -2.90 -5.16 -4.76
N LEU A 153 -3.60 -4.20 -4.14
CA LEU A 153 -3.76 -4.13 -2.69
C LEU A 153 -4.96 -4.99 -2.29
N GLY A 154 -4.78 -5.87 -1.30
CA GLY A 154 -5.84 -6.75 -0.78
C GLY A 154 -6.92 -6.01 0.02
N LYS A 155 -7.45 -4.88 -0.50
CA LYS A 155 -8.40 -4.02 0.19
C LYS A 155 -9.72 -4.74 0.46
N LEU A 156 -10.05 -4.87 1.73
CA LEU A 156 -11.35 -5.37 2.18
C LEU A 156 -12.31 -4.21 2.45
N LEU A 157 -13.60 -4.46 2.34
CA LEU A 157 -14.63 -3.52 2.80
C LEU A 157 -14.85 -3.75 4.30
N ALA A 158 -14.88 -2.67 5.08
CA ALA A 158 -15.08 -2.71 6.52
C ALA A 158 -15.93 -1.55 7.00
N ASP A 159 -16.57 -1.73 8.15
CA ASP A 159 -17.15 -0.63 8.91
C ASP A 159 -16.04 0.00 9.74
N ILE A 160 -15.70 1.24 9.42
CA ILE A 160 -14.62 1.99 10.06
C ILE A 160 -15.25 3.18 10.78
N GLU A 161 -15.15 3.17 12.11
CA GLU A 161 -15.61 4.26 12.96
C GLU A 161 -14.38 4.96 13.54
N THR A 162 -14.17 6.23 13.18
CA THR A 162 -13.12 7.07 13.76
C THR A 162 -13.72 8.32 14.36
N GLY A 163 -13.04 8.88 15.35
CA GLY A 163 -13.48 10.12 15.96
C GLY A 163 -12.58 10.58 17.09
N GLU A 164 -13.03 11.64 17.74
CA GLU A 164 -12.48 12.09 19.01
C GLU A 164 -12.99 11.19 20.13
N GLY A 165 -12.11 10.82 21.06
CA GLY A 165 -12.48 9.97 22.19
C GLY A 165 -13.15 10.75 23.31
N TRP A 166 -12.95 10.31 24.55
CA TRP A 166 -13.57 10.93 25.71
C TRP A 166 -13.01 12.33 26.03
N TYR A 167 -11.77 12.59 25.62
CA TYR A 167 -11.07 13.82 25.93
C TYR A 167 -10.83 14.66 24.67
N PRO A 168 -10.79 15.99 24.78
CA PRO A 168 -10.41 16.84 23.67
C PRO A 168 -9.04 16.45 23.07
N ASP A 169 -8.92 16.48 21.75
CA ASP A 169 -7.74 16.07 20.99
C ASP A 169 -7.31 14.59 21.21
N SER A 170 -8.17 13.75 21.76
CA SER A 170 -7.93 12.30 21.82
C SER A 170 -8.45 11.60 20.56
N PHE A 171 -8.03 10.37 20.32
CA PHE A 171 -8.47 9.57 19.17
C PHE A 171 -9.15 8.28 19.61
N THR A 172 -10.19 7.91 18.87
CA THR A 172 -10.72 6.55 18.87
C THR A 172 -10.91 6.07 17.44
N GLY A 173 -10.59 4.80 17.21
CA GLY A 173 -10.78 4.12 15.93
C GLY A 173 -11.23 2.69 16.17
N THR A 174 -12.24 2.23 15.45
CA THR A 174 -12.70 0.83 15.48
C THR A 174 -12.89 0.33 14.06
N ILE A 175 -12.49 -0.91 13.80
CA ILE A 175 -12.74 -1.59 12.53
C ILE A 175 -13.56 -2.84 12.80
N LYS A 176 -14.67 -2.98 12.07
CA LYS A 176 -15.43 -4.22 11.99
C LYS A 176 -15.41 -4.71 10.55
N LEU A 177 -15.13 -5.99 10.35
CA LEU A 177 -15.20 -6.60 9.03
C LEU A 177 -15.90 -7.96 9.08
N PRO A 178 -16.44 -8.42 7.94
CA PRO A 178 -16.98 -9.76 7.84
C PRO A 178 -15.91 -10.82 8.15
N GLY A 179 -16.21 -11.72 9.09
CA GLY A 179 -15.33 -12.82 9.49
C GLY A 179 -16.12 -14.02 9.99
N TRP A 180 -15.46 -15.18 10.07
CA TRP A 180 -16.04 -16.37 10.69
C TRP A 180 -15.59 -16.45 12.15
N PRO A 181 -16.50 -16.51 13.14
CA PRO A 181 -16.14 -16.66 14.54
C PRO A 181 -15.32 -17.92 14.86
N SER A 182 -15.47 -18.96 14.05
CA SER A 182 -14.66 -20.18 14.09
C SER A 182 -14.52 -20.75 12.68
N LEU A 183 -13.52 -21.61 12.47
CA LEU A 183 -13.27 -22.27 11.19
C LEU A 183 -14.06 -23.59 11.04
N GLU A 184 -15.05 -23.83 11.89
CA GLU A 184 -15.90 -25.01 11.78
C GLU A 184 -16.82 -24.94 10.55
N PRO A 185 -17.14 -26.07 9.89
CA PRO A 185 -18.06 -26.08 8.77
C PRO A 185 -19.45 -25.51 9.14
N ASN A 186 -20.07 -24.80 8.20
CA ASN A 186 -21.42 -24.20 8.31
C ASN A 186 -21.56 -23.06 9.33
N VAL A 187 -20.47 -22.49 9.81
CA VAL A 187 -20.50 -21.26 10.62
C VAL A 187 -20.84 -20.09 9.70
N GLN A 188 -21.83 -19.29 10.11
CA GLN A 188 -22.20 -18.09 9.37
C GLN A 188 -21.17 -16.98 9.60
N MET A 189 -20.87 -16.23 8.55
CA MET A 189 -20.03 -15.04 8.64
C MET A 189 -20.79 -13.92 9.37
N GLU A 190 -20.09 -13.24 10.27
CA GLU A 190 -20.61 -12.15 11.08
C GLU A 190 -19.74 -10.90 10.91
N ASN A 191 -20.31 -9.73 11.17
CA ASN A 191 -19.52 -8.51 11.22
C ASN A 191 -18.86 -8.42 12.61
N MET A 192 -17.56 -8.65 12.67
CA MET A 192 -16.81 -8.80 13.91
C MET A 192 -15.81 -7.66 14.05
N GLU A 193 -15.62 -7.16 15.27
CA GLU A 193 -14.57 -6.19 15.56
C GLU A 193 -13.21 -6.84 15.37
N PHE A 194 -12.34 -6.20 14.59
CA PHE A 194 -10.99 -6.68 14.30
C PHE A 194 -9.94 -5.91 15.09
N VAL A 195 -10.06 -4.58 15.13
CA VAL A 195 -9.14 -3.73 15.89
C VAL A 195 -9.90 -2.58 16.52
N SER A 196 -9.47 -2.21 17.72
CA SER A 196 -9.83 -0.95 18.36
C SER A 196 -8.60 -0.19 18.82
N VAL A 197 -8.66 1.14 18.71
CA VAL A 197 -7.64 2.07 19.16
C VAL A 197 -8.29 3.16 20.00
N LYS A 198 -7.67 3.46 21.14
CA LYS A 198 -8.05 4.57 22.03
C LYS A 198 -6.79 5.28 22.49
N THR A 199 -6.85 6.60 22.54
CA THR A 199 -5.77 7.42 23.09
C THR A 199 -6.33 8.39 24.14
N ASN A 200 -5.46 8.89 25.01
CA ASN A 200 -5.69 10.16 25.72
C ASN A 200 -5.39 11.35 24.79
N PRO A 201 -5.61 12.61 25.23
CA PRO A 201 -5.26 13.78 24.43
C PRO A 201 -3.83 13.74 23.91
N VAL A 202 -3.62 14.33 22.74
CA VAL A 202 -2.26 14.63 22.25
C VAL A 202 -1.47 15.42 23.30
N LEU A 203 -0.15 15.23 23.29
CA LEU A 203 0.73 15.99 24.16
C LEU A 203 0.71 17.47 23.77
N PRO A 204 0.53 18.40 24.74
CA PRO A 204 0.48 19.83 24.46
C PRO A 204 1.85 20.38 24.00
N THR A 205 2.93 19.66 24.28
CA THR A 205 4.30 19.94 23.83
C THR A 205 5.05 18.61 23.64
N PHE A 206 6.17 18.59 22.90
CA PHE A 206 7.03 17.41 22.69
C PHE A 206 7.70 16.83 23.97
N ARG A 207 7.23 17.18 25.17
CA ARG A 207 7.79 16.71 26.44
C ARG A 207 6.91 15.59 26.98
N THR A 208 7.33 14.35 26.78
CA THR A 208 6.69 13.15 27.35
C THR A 208 6.92 13.10 28.87
N THR A 209 5.94 12.55 29.61
CA THR A 209 5.89 12.63 31.07
C THR A 209 6.58 11.49 31.83
N GLY A 210 7.01 10.42 31.15
CA GLY A 210 7.63 9.26 31.81
C GLY A 210 9.16 9.18 31.71
N SER A 211 9.71 9.48 30.54
CA SER A 211 11.16 9.50 30.27
C SER A 211 11.40 10.07 28.85
N PRO A 212 11.82 11.34 28.73
CA PRO A 212 12.02 12.01 27.44
C PRO A 212 12.95 11.27 26.47
N GLN A 213 13.86 10.44 26.99
CA GLN A 213 14.79 9.63 26.21
C GLN A 213 14.16 8.35 25.62
N ALA A 214 13.01 7.86 26.12
CA ALA A 214 12.49 6.54 25.73
C ALA A 214 11.40 6.56 24.64
N SER A 215 10.66 7.66 24.48
CA SER A 215 9.42 7.72 23.70
C SER A 215 9.63 7.89 22.19
N MET A 216 10.47 8.85 21.81
CA MET A 216 10.89 9.07 20.42
C MET A 216 12.39 8.92 20.25
N ALA A 217 13.16 9.26 21.28
CA ALA A 217 14.60 9.13 21.26
C ALA A 217 15.03 7.66 21.06
N THR A 218 14.30 6.63 21.49
CA THR A 218 14.61 5.23 21.15
C THR A 218 14.51 4.89 19.65
N LEU A 219 13.55 5.48 18.92
CA LEU A 219 13.49 5.36 17.45
C LEU A 219 14.71 6.02 16.78
N PHE A 220 15.23 7.09 17.38
CA PHE A 220 16.38 7.86 16.88
C PHE A 220 17.75 7.45 17.45
N GLU A 221 17.78 6.70 18.57
CA GLU A 221 18.98 6.31 19.31
C GLU A 221 19.61 5.05 18.72
N SER A 222 18.88 4.28 17.90
CA SER A 222 19.55 3.26 17.09
C SER A 222 20.44 3.98 16.08
N ARG A 223 21.75 3.74 16.20
CA ARG A 223 22.76 4.29 15.31
C ARG A 223 22.45 3.92 13.85
N GLU A 224 21.80 2.78 13.67
CA GLU A 224 21.39 2.22 12.39
C GLU A 224 20.17 2.95 11.80
N ALA A 225 19.13 3.30 12.57
CA ALA A 225 17.99 4.07 12.05
C ALA A 225 18.35 5.54 11.82
N SER A 226 19.18 6.14 12.69
CA SER A 226 19.70 7.50 12.47
C SER A 226 20.56 7.61 11.21
N VAL A 227 21.45 6.63 10.98
CA VAL A 227 22.22 6.54 9.73
C VAL A 227 21.32 6.24 8.53
N ALA A 228 20.32 5.36 8.66
CA ALA A 228 19.37 5.09 7.57
C ALA A 228 18.56 6.33 7.19
N ILE A 229 18.12 7.13 8.18
CA ILE A 229 17.43 8.39 7.95
C ILE A 229 18.37 9.41 7.28
N GLU A 230 19.61 9.54 7.75
CA GLU A 230 20.62 10.42 7.12
C GLU A 230 20.98 9.96 5.70
N GLU A 231 21.13 8.67 5.43
CA GLU A 231 21.43 8.14 4.09
C GLU A 231 20.24 8.27 3.14
N ILE A 232 19.01 8.00 3.60
CA ILE A 232 17.77 8.22 2.82
C ILE A 232 17.61 9.72 2.50
N ALA A 233 17.91 10.58 3.46
CA ALA A 233 17.89 12.02 3.31
C ALA A 233 19.01 12.57 2.39
N ASN A 234 20.17 11.89 2.32
CA ASN A 234 21.31 12.29 1.49
C ASN A 234 21.29 11.71 0.07
N ILE A 235 20.64 10.57 -0.17
CA ILE A 235 20.56 9.91 -1.49
C ILE A 235 19.49 10.56 -2.39
N SER A 236 18.62 11.41 -1.84
CA SER A 236 17.55 12.07 -2.59
C SER A 236 17.39 13.52 -2.15
N ASN A 237 17.19 14.45 -3.09
CA ASN A 237 16.92 15.88 -2.83
C ASN A 237 15.55 16.07 -2.14
N PHE A 238 15.39 15.55 -0.91
CA PHE A 238 14.10 15.14 -0.34
C PHE A 238 13.70 15.82 0.96
N ILE A 239 14.39 16.89 1.38
CA ILE A 239 14.03 17.59 2.61
C ILE A 239 13.42 18.95 2.30
N ASN A 240 12.09 19.02 2.44
CA ASN A 240 11.45 20.18 3.08
C ASN A 240 10.99 19.70 4.48
N ASP A 241 11.82 20.02 5.49
CA ASP A 241 11.69 20.11 6.96
C ASP A 241 10.52 19.52 7.79
N ALA A 242 9.59 18.69 7.29
CA ALA A 242 8.39 18.36 8.06
C ALA A 242 8.29 16.96 8.68
N SER A 243 9.30 16.09 8.57
CA SER A 243 9.32 14.87 9.38
C SER A 243 10.74 14.46 9.71
N LEU A 244 11.00 14.28 11.00
CA LEU A 244 12.24 13.73 11.53
C LEU A 244 12.33 12.23 11.14
N GLY A 245 12.36 11.88 9.85
CA GLY A 245 12.38 10.50 9.35
C GLY A 245 11.11 9.65 9.62
N MET A 246 10.12 10.18 10.33
CA MET A 246 8.92 9.42 10.75
C MET A 246 7.81 9.33 9.71
N ILE A 247 7.69 10.34 8.84
CA ILE A 247 6.67 10.38 7.79
C ILE A 247 7.42 10.42 6.46
N PRO A 248 7.53 9.30 5.72
CA PRO A 248 8.17 9.33 4.41
C PRO A 248 7.35 10.25 3.50
N THR A 249 7.94 11.34 3.02
CA THR A 249 7.27 12.24 2.05
C THR A 249 6.94 11.52 0.75
N ASN A 250 7.60 10.38 0.49
CA ASN A 250 7.20 9.43 -0.53
C ASN A 250 7.22 8.00 0.01
N MET A 251 6.07 7.34 -0.06
CA MET A 251 5.89 5.94 0.33
C MET A 251 5.58 5.13 -0.93
N ARG A 252 6.41 4.14 -1.27
CA ARG A 252 6.14 3.23 -2.38
C ARG A 252 5.48 1.96 -1.86
N THR A 253 4.19 1.80 -2.08
CA THR A 253 3.50 0.56 -1.72
C THR A 253 3.84 -0.55 -2.72
N VAL A 254 3.83 -1.79 -2.25
CA VAL A 254 3.92 -2.99 -3.08
C VAL A 254 2.76 -3.93 -2.77
N GLY A 255 2.12 -4.43 -3.84
CA GLY A 255 0.96 -5.32 -3.76
C GLY A 255 1.06 -6.48 -4.76
N LEU A 256 0.45 -7.61 -4.40
CA LEU A 256 0.27 -8.76 -5.28
C LEU A 256 -1.09 -8.67 -5.94
N LYS A 257 -1.13 -8.19 -7.18
CA LYS A 257 -2.34 -8.22 -7.99
C LYS A 257 -2.54 -9.63 -8.54
N GLN A 258 -3.63 -10.28 -8.15
CA GLN A 258 -3.95 -11.62 -8.60
C GLN A 258 -5.45 -11.82 -8.82
N TYR A 259 -5.78 -12.68 -9.78
CA TYR A 259 -7.15 -13.12 -10.04
C TYR A 259 -7.19 -14.63 -10.13
N ARG A 260 -8.13 -15.22 -9.40
CA ARG A 260 -8.33 -16.67 -9.29
C ARG A 260 -9.02 -17.21 -10.54
N ASP A 261 -8.70 -18.44 -10.94
CA ASP A 261 -9.48 -19.16 -11.94
C ASP A 261 -10.88 -19.47 -11.39
N ALA A 262 -11.90 -19.35 -12.23
CA ALA A 262 -13.27 -19.69 -11.87
C ALA A 262 -13.51 -21.22 -11.88
N VAL A 263 -12.68 -21.98 -12.61
CA VAL A 263 -12.78 -23.44 -12.72
C VAL A 263 -11.92 -24.13 -11.68
N ASP A 264 -10.67 -23.70 -11.53
CA ASP A 264 -9.74 -24.20 -10.52
C ASP A 264 -9.39 -23.11 -9.53
N VAL A 265 -10.13 -23.07 -8.42
CA VAL A 265 -9.98 -22.02 -7.42
C VAL A 265 -8.58 -22.00 -6.83
N GLU A 266 -7.77 -23.06 -6.87
CA GLU A 266 -6.41 -23.02 -6.33
C GLU A 266 -5.40 -22.36 -7.28
N ARG A 267 -5.81 -21.98 -8.50
CA ARG A 267 -4.95 -21.37 -9.52
C ARG A 267 -5.25 -19.88 -9.73
N ALA A 268 -4.22 -19.14 -10.12
CA ALA A 268 -4.35 -17.76 -10.60
C ALA A 268 -4.34 -17.72 -12.13
N ILE A 269 -5.30 -17.03 -12.74
CA ILE A 269 -5.34 -16.71 -14.18
C ILE A 269 -4.60 -15.42 -14.53
N TYR A 270 -4.22 -14.66 -13.50
CA TYR A 270 -3.37 -13.48 -13.58
C TYR A 270 -2.65 -13.30 -12.24
N GLN A 271 -1.35 -13.01 -12.28
CA GLN A 271 -0.57 -12.70 -11.08
C GLN A 271 0.58 -11.75 -11.41
N SER A 272 0.71 -10.67 -10.65
CA SER A 272 1.79 -9.70 -10.81
C SER A 272 2.06 -8.91 -9.53
N ILE A 273 3.32 -8.52 -9.33
CA ILE A 273 3.71 -7.52 -8.34
C ILE A 273 3.52 -6.13 -8.94
N VAL A 274 2.78 -5.27 -8.25
CA VAL A 274 2.49 -3.90 -8.64
C VAL A 274 3.02 -2.96 -7.56
N THR A 275 3.51 -1.80 -7.98
CA THR A 275 3.88 -0.72 -7.06
C THR A 275 3.13 0.56 -7.38
N CYS A 276 2.92 1.38 -6.35
CA CYS A 276 2.33 2.70 -6.42
C CYS A 276 3.09 3.63 -5.48
N ARG A 277 3.45 4.83 -5.94
CA ARG A 277 4.04 5.85 -5.08
C ARG A 277 2.92 6.74 -4.53
N ALA A 278 2.91 6.89 -3.21
CA ALA A 278 2.14 7.89 -2.49
C ALA A 278 3.09 9.04 -2.11
N ARG A 279 2.82 10.25 -2.58
CA ARG A 279 3.56 11.45 -2.21
C ARG A 279 2.75 12.28 -1.22
N TYR A 280 3.34 12.59 -0.07
CA TYR A 280 2.76 13.45 0.94
C TYR A 280 3.27 14.87 0.76
N SER A 281 2.37 15.85 0.77
CA SER A 281 2.67 17.28 0.67
C SER A 281 1.76 18.08 1.61
N ASN A 282 2.07 19.36 1.81
CA ASN A 282 1.28 20.25 2.68
C ASN A 282 1.03 19.64 4.07
N LEU A 283 2.11 19.15 4.69
CA LEU A 283 2.08 18.56 6.03
C LEU A 283 1.75 19.63 7.06
N GLU A 284 0.63 19.46 7.76
CA GLU A 284 0.10 20.39 8.74
C GLU A 284 -0.37 19.66 9.99
N GLN A 285 -0.57 20.42 11.08
CA GLN A 285 -1.16 19.94 12.33
C GLN A 285 -0.50 18.66 12.90
N PHE A 286 0.83 18.54 12.76
CA PHE A 286 1.56 17.42 13.35
C PHE A 286 1.47 17.47 14.88
N LYS A 287 0.95 16.39 15.46
CA LYS A 287 0.76 16.20 16.91
C LYS A 287 1.22 14.79 17.29
N ILE A 288 1.66 14.60 18.53
CA ILE A 288 2.12 13.31 19.06
C ILE A 288 1.22 12.89 20.22
N TYR A 289 0.92 11.60 20.28
CA TYR A 289 0.30 10.95 21.45
C TYR A 289 1.39 10.49 22.42
N ASP A 290 1.12 10.53 23.72
CA ASP A 290 1.94 9.78 24.67
C ASP A 290 1.73 8.28 24.39
N GLU A 291 2.78 7.56 24.04
CA GLU A 291 2.70 6.14 23.68
C GLU A 291 2.17 5.27 24.83
N THR A 292 2.34 5.72 26.08
CA THR A 292 1.82 5.03 27.27
C THR A 292 0.31 5.15 27.42
N ASP A 293 -0.29 6.14 26.76
CA ASP A 293 -1.72 6.41 26.74
C ASP A 293 -2.45 5.82 25.51
N VAL A 294 -1.70 5.20 24.60
CA VAL A 294 -2.27 4.57 23.41
C VAL A 294 -2.57 3.10 23.72
N HIS A 295 -3.85 2.74 23.59
CA HIS A 295 -4.34 1.38 23.71
C HIS A 295 -4.79 0.87 22.35
N ILE A 296 -4.14 -0.20 21.86
CA ILE A 296 -4.46 -0.87 20.60
C ILE A 296 -4.77 -2.33 20.92
N GLU A 297 -5.95 -2.80 20.52
CA GLU A 297 -6.37 -4.20 20.70
C GLU A 297 -6.77 -4.80 19.36
N PHE A 298 -6.20 -5.97 19.04
CA PHE A 298 -6.57 -6.77 17.88
C PHE A 298 -7.33 -8.01 18.33
N ASN A 299 -8.52 -8.27 17.80
CA ASN A 299 -9.31 -9.45 18.16
C ASN A 299 -8.83 -10.67 17.38
N ASP A 300 -8.13 -11.58 18.07
CA ASP A 300 -7.64 -12.84 17.51
C ASP A 300 -8.72 -13.92 17.56
N THR A 301 -9.73 -13.75 16.70
CA THR A 301 -10.91 -14.64 16.65
C THR A 301 -11.09 -15.23 15.25
N GLY A 302 -11.29 -16.54 15.20
CA GLY A 302 -11.62 -17.28 13.98
C GLY A 302 -10.76 -16.92 12.77
N SER A 303 -11.38 -16.40 11.71
CA SER A 303 -10.69 -16.09 10.45
C SER A 303 -9.70 -14.92 10.49
N PHE A 304 -9.61 -14.19 11.61
CA PHE A 304 -8.66 -13.06 11.74
C PHE A 304 -7.25 -13.51 12.15
N ASN A 305 -7.08 -14.71 12.70
CA ASN A 305 -5.78 -15.15 13.23
C ASN A 305 -4.67 -15.13 12.16
N GLU A 306 -4.94 -15.62 10.95
CA GLU A 306 -3.97 -15.71 9.87
C GLU A 306 -3.38 -14.34 9.50
N ILE A 307 -4.21 -13.29 9.44
CA ILE A 307 -3.72 -11.96 9.11
C ILE A 307 -2.90 -11.34 10.26
N LEU A 308 -3.26 -11.63 11.51
CA LEU A 308 -2.53 -11.15 12.69
C LEU A 308 -1.14 -11.78 12.79
N GLN A 309 -0.96 -13.03 12.35
CA GLN A 309 0.34 -13.73 12.39
C GLN A 309 1.44 -13.00 11.61
N VAL A 310 1.09 -12.14 10.65
CA VAL A 310 2.06 -11.40 9.85
C VAL A 310 2.78 -10.31 10.65
N PHE A 311 2.06 -9.63 11.57
CA PHE A 311 2.57 -8.45 12.27
C PHE A 311 2.46 -8.51 13.80
N LEU A 312 1.89 -9.60 14.36
CA LEU A 312 1.80 -9.88 15.80
C LEU A 312 2.37 -11.27 16.13
N GLU A 313 2.84 -11.42 17.37
CA GLU A 313 3.30 -12.69 17.93
C GLU A 313 2.13 -13.56 18.45
N VAL A 314 1.11 -13.77 17.61
CA VAL A 314 0.02 -14.71 17.90
C VAL A 314 0.42 -16.14 17.51
N GLY A 315 -0.23 -17.13 18.13
CA GLY A 315 -0.04 -18.55 17.80
C GLY A 315 -0.76 -18.95 16.51
N ASP A 316 -0.52 -20.20 16.08
CA ASP A 316 -1.09 -20.77 14.84
C ASP A 316 -2.62 -21.00 14.91
N THR A 317 -3.19 -20.93 16.11
CA THR A 317 -4.63 -21.09 16.35
C THR A 317 -5.18 -19.84 17.04
N PRO A 318 -6.40 -19.39 16.68
CA PRO A 318 -7.02 -18.24 17.33
C PRO A 318 -7.15 -18.45 18.84
N SER A 319 -6.68 -17.47 19.61
CA SER A 319 -6.82 -17.46 21.07
C SER A 319 -8.24 -17.12 21.53
N ASN A 320 -9.06 -16.52 20.66
CA ASN A 320 -10.37 -15.95 20.97
C ASN A 320 -10.30 -14.91 22.10
N GLN A 321 -9.16 -14.21 22.20
CA GLN A 321 -8.93 -13.12 23.13
C GLN A 321 -8.32 -11.93 22.38
N PRO A 322 -8.55 -10.69 22.83
CA PRO A 322 -7.86 -9.54 22.28
C PRO A 322 -6.34 -9.64 22.53
N PHE A 323 -5.56 -9.31 21.52
CA PHE A 323 -4.12 -9.11 21.60
C PHE A 323 -3.83 -7.61 21.72
N THR A 324 -3.28 -7.19 22.86
CA THR A 324 -2.94 -5.78 23.08
C THR A 324 -1.53 -5.49 22.57
N VAL A 325 -1.40 -4.44 21.74
CA VAL A 325 -0.11 -3.91 21.28
C VAL A 325 0.25 -2.68 22.08
N LYS A 326 1.52 -2.59 22.49
CA LYS A 326 2.10 -1.37 23.05
C LYS A 326 2.86 -0.63 21.96
N PRO A 327 2.39 0.52 21.49
CA PRO A 327 3.12 1.27 20.49
C PRO A 327 4.38 1.88 21.09
N THR A 328 5.39 2.07 20.24
CA THR A 328 6.59 2.86 20.52
C THR A 328 6.37 4.32 20.13
N ALA A 329 5.46 4.60 19.19
CA ALA A 329 5.08 5.96 18.85
C ALA A 329 3.62 6.03 18.39
N GLY A 330 2.98 7.16 18.65
CA GLY A 330 1.69 7.53 18.09
C GLY A 330 1.72 8.98 17.65
N TYR A 331 1.22 9.28 16.46
CA TYR A 331 1.16 10.65 15.95
C TYR A 331 -0.02 10.87 15.01
N ARG A 332 -0.39 12.14 14.86
CA ARG A 332 -1.45 12.62 13.97
C ARG A 332 -0.94 13.78 13.13
N PHE A 333 -1.37 13.87 11.89
CA PHE A 333 -1.12 15.02 11.03
C PHE A 333 -2.21 15.14 9.95
N MET A 334 -2.18 16.25 9.24
CA MET A 334 -2.91 16.44 7.98
C MET A 334 -1.92 16.57 6.83
N ALA A 335 -2.28 16.05 5.66
CA ALA A 335 -1.48 16.17 4.45
C ALA A 335 -2.35 16.05 3.19
N ASP A 336 -1.84 16.58 2.09
CA ASP A 336 -2.29 16.19 0.77
C ASP A 336 -1.51 14.94 0.34
N ILE A 337 -2.20 13.96 -0.24
CA ILE A 337 -1.61 12.73 -0.73
C ILE A 337 -1.84 12.61 -2.23
N ASP A 338 -0.79 12.37 -3.00
CA ASP A 338 -0.88 12.06 -4.44
C ASP A 338 -0.50 10.60 -4.67
N PHE A 339 -1.34 9.84 -5.35
CA PHE A 339 -0.99 8.50 -5.81
C PHE A 339 -0.58 8.55 -7.28
N ASP A 340 0.69 8.24 -7.55
CA ASP A 340 1.29 8.29 -8.88
C ASP A 340 2.28 7.14 -9.14
N GLU A 341 2.91 7.17 -10.32
CA GLU A 341 3.93 6.20 -10.76
C GLU A 341 3.54 4.72 -10.63
N MET A 342 2.27 4.40 -10.89
CA MET A 342 1.78 3.02 -10.83
C MET A 342 2.33 2.20 -11.99
N HIS A 343 2.92 1.05 -11.68
CA HIS A 343 3.41 0.13 -12.68
C HIS A 343 3.53 -1.30 -12.13
N VAL A 344 3.51 -2.26 -13.06
CA VAL A 344 3.81 -3.66 -12.78
C VAL A 344 5.32 -3.81 -12.68
N ILE A 345 5.83 -4.34 -11.56
CA ILE A 345 7.25 -4.69 -11.40
C ILE A 345 7.51 -6.00 -12.13
N HIS A 346 6.70 -7.02 -11.86
CA HIS A 346 6.85 -8.36 -12.39
C HIS A 346 5.50 -9.05 -12.58
N SER A 347 5.26 -9.60 -13.75
CA SER A 347 4.16 -10.52 -14.06
C SER A 347 4.71 -11.93 -14.07
N PHE A 348 4.11 -12.81 -13.28
CA PHE A 348 4.51 -14.20 -13.20
C PHE A 348 4.04 -14.96 -14.44
N ALA A 349 4.76 -16.03 -14.77
CA ALA A 349 4.32 -16.93 -15.81
C ALA A 349 3.01 -17.61 -15.40
N ILE A 350 2.10 -17.80 -16.36
CA ILE A 350 0.81 -18.46 -16.12
C ILE A 350 0.68 -19.60 -17.10
N ASP A 351 0.61 -20.80 -16.53
CA ASP A 351 0.32 -22.01 -17.27
C ASP A 351 -1.11 -21.96 -17.77
N ARG A 352 -1.25 -22.12 -19.08
CA ARG A 352 -2.54 -22.16 -19.76
C ARG A 352 -2.92 -23.61 -20.00
N ASP A 353 -4.18 -23.93 -19.77
CA ASP A 353 -4.72 -25.22 -20.15
C ASP A 353 -4.83 -25.35 -21.68
N ASN A 354 -5.05 -26.59 -22.16
CA ASN A 354 -5.29 -26.94 -23.56
C ASN A 354 -4.10 -26.77 -24.52
N ASP A 355 -2.90 -27.19 -24.11
CA ASP A 355 -1.66 -27.16 -24.92
C ASP A 355 -1.28 -25.76 -25.46
N LEU A 356 -1.85 -24.71 -24.87
CA LEU A 356 -1.46 -23.34 -25.20
C LEU A 356 -0.12 -23.02 -24.55
N PRO A 357 0.78 -22.29 -25.25
CA PRO A 357 2.04 -21.90 -24.65
C PRO A 357 1.78 -21.03 -23.40
N PRO A 358 2.57 -21.20 -22.33
CA PRO A 358 2.43 -20.39 -21.13
C PRO A 358 2.61 -18.91 -21.47
N ILE A 359 1.93 -18.04 -20.72
CA ILE A 359 2.25 -16.61 -20.79
C ILE A 359 3.62 -16.46 -20.13
N PRO A 360 4.66 -16.03 -20.85
CA PRO A 360 5.98 -15.90 -20.26
C PRO A 360 5.97 -14.81 -19.19
N SER A 361 6.80 -14.96 -18.17
CA SER A 361 7.01 -13.90 -17.20
C SER A 361 7.47 -12.62 -17.91
N GLN A 362 6.96 -11.49 -17.43
CA GLN A 362 7.32 -10.18 -17.96
C GLN A 362 7.69 -9.29 -16.79
N SER A 363 8.81 -8.61 -16.91
CA SER A 363 9.30 -7.75 -15.86
C SER A 363 9.57 -6.40 -16.48
N ASP A 364 9.20 -5.30 -15.82
CA ASP A 364 9.35 -3.94 -16.37
C ASP A 364 10.82 -3.47 -16.45
N LEU A 365 11.75 -4.39 -16.15
CA LEU A 365 13.20 -4.27 -15.99
C LEU A 365 13.95 -3.69 -17.19
N THR A 366 13.26 -3.22 -18.24
CA THR A 366 13.83 -2.16 -19.08
C THR A 366 13.79 -0.85 -18.30
N ALA A 367 14.86 -0.58 -17.55
CA ALA A 367 15.10 0.74 -16.98
C ALA A 367 14.78 1.85 -18.00
N ARG A 368 14.23 2.99 -17.58
CA ARG A 368 13.86 4.09 -18.50
C ARG A 368 15.01 4.52 -19.42
N TRP A 369 16.27 4.39 -18.98
CA TRP A 369 17.48 4.64 -19.76
C TRP A 369 17.88 3.50 -20.71
N ALA A 370 17.37 2.29 -20.49
CA ALA A 370 17.55 1.11 -21.33
C ALA A 370 16.44 0.93 -22.38
N ARG A 371 15.41 1.79 -22.38
CA ARG A 371 14.63 2.03 -23.60
C ARG A 371 15.64 2.58 -24.61
N PRO A 372 15.83 1.96 -25.80
CA PRO A 372 16.68 2.55 -26.82
C PRO A 372 16.22 4.00 -26.97
N ILE A 373 17.15 4.94 -26.89
CA ILE A 373 16.91 6.36 -27.15
C ILE A 373 16.09 6.40 -28.43
N LYS A 374 14.77 6.64 -28.29
CA LYS A 374 13.86 6.84 -29.42
C LYS A 374 14.38 8.08 -30.15
N GLY A 375 15.20 7.85 -31.17
CA GLY A 375 15.93 8.91 -31.87
C GLY A 375 17.30 8.50 -32.42
N PHE A 376 17.95 7.42 -31.94
CA PHE A 376 19.30 7.09 -32.40
C PHE A 376 19.38 6.16 -33.63
N PHE A 377 18.29 5.45 -33.96
CA PHE A 377 18.20 4.65 -35.19
C PHE A 377 16.94 5.03 -35.99
N GLY A 378 17.09 6.05 -36.82
CA GLY A 378 16.27 6.32 -38.01
C GLY A 378 14.85 6.89 -37.77
N PRO A 379 14.37 7.78 -38.65
CA PRO A 379 13.00 8.30 -38.56
C PRO A 379 12.01 7.22 -38.98
N MET A 380 11.16 6.78 -38.05
CA MET A 380 9.87 6.22 -38.44
C MET A 380 8.97 7.40 -38.81
N THR A 381 8.66 7.51 -40.09
CA THR A 381 7.62 8.38 -40.62
C THR A 381 6.33 8.12 -39.85
N HIS A 382 5.92 9.08 -39.02
CA HIS A 382 4.55 9.16 -38.56
C HIS A 382 3.65 9.31 -39.80
N PRO A 383 2.58 8.53 -39.97
CA PRO A 383 1.55 8.90 -40.91
C PRO A 383 0.99 10.26 -40.47
N ALA A 384 0.98 11.21 -41.39
CA ALA A 384 0.49 12.55 -41.18
C ALA A 384 -0.90 12.53 -40.54
N ARG A 385 -1.10 13.44 -39.57
CA ARG A 385 -2.42 13.90 -39.17
C ARG A 385 -3.22 14.21 -40.43
N ASN A 386 -4.34 13.52 -40.60
CA ASN A 386 -5.30 13.84 -41.64
C ASN A 386 -5.90 15.21 -41.32
N PRO A 387 -5.75 16.25 -42.17
CA PRO A 387 -6.30 17.58 -41.91
C PRO A 387 -7.80 17.69 -42.24
N ASP A 388 -8.40 16.68 -42.87
CA ASP A 388 -9.72 16.83 -43.49
C ASP A 388 -10.80 16.11 -42.70
N LEU A 389 -11.33 16.77 -41.66
CA LEU A 389 -12.69 16.56 -41.13
C LEU A 389 -13.22 17.91 -40.63
N GLU A 390 -13.37 18.87 -41.56
CA GLU A 390 -14.44 19.86 -41.51
C GLU A 390 -15.58 19.37 -42.41
N GLU A 391 -16.82 19.68 -42.02
CA GLU A 391 -18.10 19.27 -42.62
C GLU A 391 -18.55 17.83 -42.29
N TRP A 392 -19.35 17.67 -41.23
CA TRP A 392 -20.81 17.43 -41.27
C TRP A 392 -21.40 17.64 -39.86
#